data_AF-A0A2V9GE03-F1
#
_entry.id   AF-A0A2V9GE03-F1
#
_cell.length_a   1.000
_cell.length_b   1.000
_cell.length_c   1.000
_cell.angle_alpha   90.00
_cell.angle_beta   90.00
_cell.angle_gamma   90.00
#
_symmetry.space_group_name_H-M   'P 1'
#
loop_
_entity.id
_entity.type
_entity.pdbx_description
1 polymer ?
#
loop_
_entity_poly.entity_id
_entity_poly.type
_entity_poly.pdbx_seq_one_letter_code
_entity_poly.pdbx_strand_id
1 'polypeptide(L)' 'MDLLIEPDAGSHCLALAGQILDSAKPDRRFDGVPVTLQGWKGPVAQTTAEEFGEFHLDFNFESNVSLEIKIAE' A
#
# COMPACT_ATOMS: atom_id res chain seq x y z
N MET A 1 3.67 10.76 1.00
CA MET A 1 2.84 9.55 0.97
C MET A 1 1.69 9.81 1.92
N ASP A 2 0.49 9.69 1.39
CA ASP A 2 -0.75 9.79 2.17
C ASP A 2 -1.34 8.39 2.31
N LEU A 3 -1.86 8.07 3.51
CA LEU A 3 -2.38 6.74 3.85
C LEU A 3 -3.75 6.87 4.52
N LEU A 4 -4.66 5.96 4.16
CA LEU A 4 -5.97 5.79 4.76
C LEU A 4 -6.17 4.31 5.13
N ILE A 5 -6.61 4.06 6.37
CA ILE A 5 -6.96 2.72 6.86
C ILE A 5 -8.42 2.74 7.29
N GLU A 6 -9.23 1.90 6.66
CA GLU A 6 -10.66 1.79 6.98
C GLU A 6 -11.03 0.35 7.32
N PRO A 7 -11.77 0.13 8.43
CA PRO A 7 -12.33 -1.18 8.72
C PRO A 7 -13.55 -1.45 7.85
N ASP A 8 -13.68 -2.68 7.37
CA ASP A 8 -14.89 -3.13 6.67
C ASP A 8 -15.96 -3.56 7.68
N ALA A 9 -17.15 -2.94 7.61
CA ALA A 9 -18.21 -3.10 8.60
C ALA A 9 -18.91 -4.46 8.45
N GLY A 10 -18.41 -5.47 9.17
CA GLY A 10 -19.00 -6.81 9.23
C GLY A 10 -18.03 -7.95 8.94
N SER A 11 -16.78 -7.63 8.59
CA SER A 11 -15.71 -8.60 8.38
C SER A 11 -14.47 -8.25 9.22
N HIS A 12 -13.56 -9.20 9.43
CA HIS A 12 -12.23 -8.90 10.00
C HIS A 12 -11.28 -8.32 8.94
N CYS A 13 -11.81 -7.80 7.82
CA CYS A 13 -11.03 -7.21 6.74
C CYS A 13 -10.84 -5.70 6.98
N LEU A 14 -9.63 -5.24 6.67
CA LEU A 14 -9.23 -3.84 6.62
C LEU A 14 -8.85 -3.51 5.18
N ALA A 15 -9.12 -2.28 4.78
CA ALA A 15 -8.59 -1.69 3.55
C ALA A 15 -7.49 -0.68 3.90
N LEU A 16 -6.36 -0.77 3.21
CA LEU A 16 -5.29 0.23 3.22
C LEU A 16 -5.17 0.81 1.82
N ALA A 17 -5.43 2.11 1.70
CA ALA A 17 -5.24 2.86 0.47
C ALA A 17 -4.18 3.94 0.68
N GLY A 18 -3.45 4.28 -0.38
CA GLY A 18 -2.45 5.35 -0.33
C GLY A 18 -1.90 5.73 -1.68
N GLN A 19 -1.01 6.74 -1.68
CA GLN A 19 -0.37 7.25 -2.89
C GLN A 19 1.13 7.54 -2.70
N ILE A 20 1.95 7.06 -3.64
CA ILE A 20 3.38 7.37 -3.76
C ILE A 20 3.53 8.69 -4.51
N LEU A 21 4.27 9.64 -3.94
CA LEU A 21 4.49 10.98 -4.51
C LEU A 21 5.98 11.34 -4.47
N ASP A 22 6.48 11.98 -5.53
CA ASP A 22 7.81 12.62 -5.58
C ASP A 22 7.64 14.15 -5.57
N SER A 23 7.81 14.78 -4.41
CA SER A 23 7.64 16.23 -4.27
C SER A 23 8.65 17.04 -5.09
N ALA A 24 9.80 16.45 -5.44
CA ALA A 24 10.80 17.08 -6.29
C ALA A 24 10.51 16.89 -7.79
N LYS A 25 9.76 15.84 -8.15
CA LYS A 25 9.35 15.52 -9.52
C LYS A 25 7.86 15.15 -9.59
N PRO A 26 6.95 16.14 -9.57
CA PRO A 26 5.50 15.88 -9.55
C PRO A 26 4.98 15.04 -10.73
N ASP A 27 5.66 15.10 -11.88
CA ASP A 27 5.30 14.34 -13.08
C ASP A 27 5.85 12.91 -13.11
N ARG A 28 6.64 12.51 -12.09
CA ARG A 28 7.19 11.14 -12.00
C ARG A 28 6.03 10.15 -11.84
N ARG A 29 5.98 9.16 -12.73
CA ARG A 29 5.04 8.05 -12.64
C ARG A 29 5.60 6.92 -11.80
N PHE A 30 4.70 6.21 -11.11
CA PHE A 30 5.02 5.06 -10.26
C PHE A 30 4.29 3.80 -10.69
N ASP A 31 3.82 3.77 -11.94
CA ASP A 31 3.13 2.62 -12.52
C ASP A 31 3.93 1.32 -12.31
N GLY A 32 3.26 0.31 -11.76
CA GLY A 32 3.85 -1.02 -11.54
C GLY A 32 4.81 -1.10 -10.35
N VAL A 33 5.01 -0.05 -9.56
CA VAL A 33 5.85 -0.12 -8.35
C VAL A 33 5.24 -1.11 -7.35
N PRO A 34 5.97 -2.14 -6.91
CA PRO A 34 5.43 -3.12 -5.98
C PRO A 34 5.25 -2.52 -4.58
N VAL A 35 4.07 -2.76 -4.01
CA VAL A 35 3.70 -2.40 -2.64
C VAL A 35 3.33 -3.69 -1.90
N THR A 36 4.01 -3.96 -0.79
CA THR A 36 3.78 -5.16 0.02
C THR A 36 3.45 -4.78 1.45
N LEU A 37 2.36 -5.32 1.98
CA LEU A 37 2.04 -5.29 3.39
C LEU A 37 2.62 -6.53 4.06
N GLN A 38 3.58 -6.34 4.96
CA GLN A 38 4.21 -7.37 5.76
C GLN A 38 3.48 -7.50 7.10
N GLY A 39 3.17 -8.72 7.50
CA GLY A 39 2.82 -9.08 8.86
C GLY A 39 4.00 -9.76 9.55
N TRP A 40 3.82 -10.19 10.79
CA TRP A 40 4.93 -10.77 11.56
C TRP A 40 5.46 -12.10 10.99
N LYS A 41 4.61 -12.83 10.25
CA LYS A 41 4.91 -14.13 9.62
C LYS A 41 5.35 -14.02 8.16
N GLY A 42 5.37 -12.82 7.60
CA GLY A 42 5.64 -12.59 6.17
C GLY A 42 4.55 -11.77 5.48
N PRO A 43 4.49 -11.79 4.13
CA PRO A 43 3.59 -10.95 3.36
C PRO A 43 2.13 -11.32 3.63
N VAL A 44 1.31 -10.32 3.97
CA VAL A 44 -0.13 -10.47 4.22
C VAL A 44 -0.94 -10.03 3.00
N ALA A 45 -0.47 -9.01 2.28
CA ALA A 45 -1.06 -8.55 1.03
C ALA A 45 0.00 -7.93 0.11
N GLN A 46 -0.23 -7.99 -1.20
CA GLN A 46 0.67 -7.42 -2.21
C GLN A 46 -0.16 -6.81 -3.33
N THR A 47 0.32 -5.68 -3.85
CA THR A 47 -0.24 -5.02 -5.02
C THR A 47 0.86 -4.27 -5.78
N THR A 48 0.49 -3.63 -6.88
CA THR A 48 1.32 -2.65 -7.57
C THR A 48 0.62 -1.31 -7.56
N ALA A 49 1.38 -0.23 -7.50
CA ALA A 49 0.85 1.11 -7.67
C ALA A 49 0.41 1.32 -9.13
N GLU A 50 -0.64 2.14 -9.31
CA GLU A 50 -1.13 2.58 -10.62
C GLU A 50 -0.28 3.74 -11.17
N GLU A 51 -0.66 4.28 -12.33
CA GLU A 51 0.10 5.31 -13.05
C GLU A 51 0.56 6.48 -12.16
N PHE A 52 -0.35 7.00 -11.35
CA PHE A 52 -0.11 8.15 -10.48
C PHE A 52 0.31 7.75 -9.05
N GLY A 53 0.68 6.49 -8.84
CA GLY A 53 1.23 5.99 -7.58
C GLY A 53 0.19 5.57 -6.54
N GLU A 54 -1.10 5.58 -6.87
CA GLU A 54 -2.17 5.08 -6.01
C GLU A 54 -2.08 3.56 -5.85
N PHE A 55 -2.40 3.06 -4.67
CA PHE A 55 -2.49 1.64 -4.40
C PHE A 55 -3.60 1.35 -3.38
N HIS A 56 -4.15 0.15 -3.47
CA HIS A 56 -5.17 -0.37 -2.56
C HIS A 56 -4.81 -1.81 -2.16
N LEU A 57 -4.93 -2.11 -0.86
CA LEU A 57 -4.67 -3.42 -0.28
C LEU A 57 -5.81 -3.80 0.67
N ASP A 58 -6.41 -4.96 0.46
CA ASP A 58 -7.34 -5.55 1.42
C ASP A 58 -6.62 -6.66 2.20
N PHE A 59 -6.78 -6.68 3.53
CA PHE A 59 -6.12 -7.66 4.39
C PHE A 59 -6.92 -7.93 5.67
N ASN A 60 -6.75 -9.12 6.24
CA ASN A 60 -7.33 -9.42 7.55
C ASN A 60 -6.57 -8.68 8.65
N PHE A 61 -7.27 -8.27 9.72
CA PHE A 61 -6.65 -7.63 10.87
C PHE A 61 -5.47 -8.45 11.41
N GLU A 62 -4.28 -7.85 11.40
CA GLU A 62 -3.10 -8.33 12.08
C GLU A 62 -2.63 -7.29 13.09
N SER A 63 -2.18 -7.74 14.26
CA SER A 63 -1.79 -6.85 15.37
C SER A 63 -0.55 -6.02 15.08
N ASN A 64 0.31 -6.45 14.15
CA ASN A 64 1.50 -5.72 13.71
C ASN A 64 1.68 -5.90 12.21
N VAL A 65 1.59 -4.80 11.46
CA VAL A 65 1.85 -4.76 10.01
C VAL A 65 2.87 -3.68 9.67
N SER A 66 3.55 -3.84 8.54
CA SER A 66 4.50 -2.88 7.99
C SER A 66 4.32 -2.76 6.48
N LEU A 67 4.34 -1.53 5.96
CA LEU A 67 4.23 -1.28 4.52
C LEU A 67 5.63 -1.14 3.90
N GLU A 68 5.92 -1.95 2.89
CA GLU A 68 7.16 -1.91 2.12
C GLU A 68 6.88 -1.49 0.66
N ILE A 69 7.64 -0.51 0.17
CA ILE A 69 7.56 0.02 -1.19
C ILE A 69 8.95 -0.01 -1.79
N LYS A 70 9.12 -0.64 -2.96
CA LYS A 70 10.42 -0.73 -3.65
C LYS A 70 10.39 0.05 -4.95
N ILE A 71 10.99 1.23 -4.92
CA ILE A 71 11.14 2.11 -6.08
C ILE A 71 12.54 1.89 -6.65
N ALA A 72 12.65 1.49 -7.92
CA ALA A 72 13.94 1.50 -8.62
C ALA A 72 14.32 2.95 -8.97
N GLU A 73 15.59 3.32 -8.75
CA GLU A 73 16.14 4.63 -9.13
C GLU A 73 16.27 4.81 -10.64
#